data_AF-A0A7Y0KRC8-F1
#
_entry.id   AF-A0A7Y0KRC8-F1
#
_cell.length_a   1.000
_cell.length_b   1.000
_cell.length_c   1.000
_cell.angle_alpha   90.00
_cell.angle_beta   90.00
_cell.angle_gamma   90.00
#
_symmetry.space_group_name_H-M   'P 1'
#
loop_
_entity.id
_entity.type
_entity.pdbx_description
1 polymer ?
#
loop_
_entity_poly.entity_id
_entity_poly.type
_entity_poly.pdbx_seq_one_letter_code
_entity_poly.pdbx_strand_id
1 'polypeptide(L)'
;MRLIQGIFSRPNKVVALQRIDLSRNADPVQSLQARLERVDRAIGETSRALIQAQAVSVRSMFSGSSDFLGGIQKKVVESSARNSVSWHQSRLQEMTEERRQLQNQLDRLTGQVWPKRLRRWLLWAGIGAAIIVASTVFVMGVFTAIYLLPIWGTLLLVLFLSQRER
;
A
#
# COMPACT_ATOMS: atom_id res chain seq x y z
N MET A 1 58.52 33.28 34.94
CA MET A 1 57.45 34.13 34.39
C MET A 1 57.05 33.64 33.00
N ARG A 2 56.14 32.66 32.95
CA ARG A 2 55.48 32.13 31.74
C ARG A 2 54.08 31.72 32.20
N LEU A 3 53.11 31.72 31.29
CA LEU A 3 51.71 31.25 31.44
C LEU A 3 50.62 32.33 31.54
N ILE A 4 50.57 33.29 30.63
CA ILE A 4 49.29 33.89 30.22
C ILE A 4 49.40 34.25 28.74
N GLN A 5 48.87 33.44 27.83
CA GLN A 5 48.42 33.86 26.48
C GLN A 5 47.89 32.71 25.58
N GLY A 6 47.36 31.62 26.15
CA GLY A 6 47.08 30.41 25.36
C GLY A 6 45.65 29.86 25.37
N ILE A 7 44.61 30.62 25.75
CA ILE A 7 43.27 30.01 25.97
C ILE A 7 42.13 30.59 25.11
N PHE A 8 42.33 31.70 24.38
CA PHE A 8 41.26 32.24 23.52
C PHE A 8 41.74 32.47 22.09
N SER A 9 41.78 31.39 21.32
CA SER A 9 41.73 31.45 19.87
C SER A 9 40.74 30.40 19.38
N ARG A 10 39.45 30.69 19.58
CA ARG A 10 38.39 30.01 18.82
C ARG A 10 38.45 30.55 17.40
N PRO A 11 38.69 29.72 16.36
CA PRO A 11 38.47 30.19 15.01
C PRO A 11 36.97 30.47 14.87
N ASN A 12 36.63 31.75 14.71
CA ASN A 12 35.31 32.18 14.29
C ASN A 12 35.12 31.64 12.86
N LYS A 13 34.60 30.41 12.73
CA LYS A 13 34.10 29.90 11.46
C LYS A 13 32.83 30.68 11.17
N VAL A 14 33.01 31.87 10.62
CA VAL A 14 31.98 32.55 9.84
C VAL A 14 31.69 31.58 8.70
N VAL A 15 30.61 30.81 8.83
CA VAL A 15 30.07 30.04 7.73
C VAL A 15 29.62 31.08 6.73
N ALA A 16 30.51 31.43 5.81
CA ALA A 16 30.13 32.14 4.61
C ALA A 16 29.08 31.24 3.95
N LEU A 17 27.82 31.68 4.02
CA LEU A 17 26.76 31.16 3.19
C LEU A 17 27.21 31.45 1.76
N GLN A 18 27.95 30.50 1.19
CA GLN A 18 28.25 30.48 -0.23
C GLN A 18 26.88 30.43 -0.89
N ARG A 19 26.45 31.59 -1.36
CA ARG A 19 25.28 31.76 -2.21
C ARG A 19 25.61 30.98 -3.46
N ILE A 20 25.24 29.69 -3.46
CA ILE A 20 25.28 28.88 -4.66
C ILE A 20 24.39 29.64 -5.63
N ASP A 21 24.96 30.07 -6.75
CA ASP A 21 24.23 30.72 -7.83
C ASP A 21 23.14 29.77 -8.34
N LEU A 22 21.95 29.85 -7.71
CA LEU A 22 20.74 29.11 -8.06
C LEU A 22 20.07 29.67 -9.33
N SER A 23 20.85 30.24 -10.25
CA SER A 23 20.33 30.86 -11.49
C SER A 23 20.25 29.86 -12.67
N ARG A 24 20.44 28.55 -12.44
CA ARG A 24 20.39 27.53 -13.51
C ARG A 24 19.70 26.20 -13.15
N ASN A 25 19.20 26.04 -11.93
CA ASN A 25 18.49 24.82 -11.55
C ASN A 25 16.99 25.04 -11.69
N ALA A 26 16.38 24.35 -12.65
CA ALA A 26 14.94 24.15 -12.71
C ALA A 26 14.44 23.76 -11.30
N ASP A 27 13.34 24.37 -10.91
CA ASP A 27 12.72 24.26 -9.58
C ASP A 27 12.75 22.80 -9.08
N PRO A 28 13.41 22.48 -7.94
CA PRO A 28 13.65 21.10 -7.52
C PRO A 28 12.35 20.27 -7.44
N VAL A 29 11.22 20.91 -7.13
CA VAL A 29 9.89 20.30 -7.15
C VAL A 29 9.47 19.88 -8.57
N GLN A 30 9.66 20.74 -9.58
CA GLN A 30 9.33 20.44 -10.98
C GLN A 30 10.19 19.30 -11.52
N SER A 31 11.48 19.26 -11.15
CA SER A 31 12.38 18.17 -11.56
C SER A 31 11.95 16.81 -10.98
N LEU A 32 11.45 16.79 -9.73
CA LEU A 32 10.93 15.60 -9.07
C LEU A 32 9.59 15.18 -9.65
N GLN A 33 8.68 16.11 -9.94
CA GLN A 33 7.41 15.83 -10.61
C GLN A 33 7.63 15.20 -11.99
N ALA A 34 8.54 15.77 -12.80
CA ALA A 34 8.86 15.23 -14.11
C ALA A 34 9.48 13.83 -14.03
N ARG A 35 10.31 13.55 -13.02
CA ARG A 35 10.82 12.19 -12.74
C ARG A 35 9.70 11.23 -12.35
N LEU A 36 8.80 11.66 -11.48
CA LEU A 36 7.67 10.86 -10.99
C LEU A 36 6.74 10.48 -12.15
N GLU A 37 6.48 11.42 -13.06
CA GLU A 37 5.68 11.17 -14.26
C GLU A 37 6.34 10.16 -15.21
N ARG A 38 7.67 10.21 -15.38
CA ARG A 38 8.41 9.22 -16.18
C ARG A 38 8.31 7.82 -15.57
N VAL A 39 8.47 7.71 -14.25
CA VAL A 39 8.33 6.43 -13.55
C VAL A 39 6.90 5.90 -13.65
N ASP A 40 5.88 6.76 -13.53
CA ASP A 40 4.48 6.37 -13.69
C ASP A 40 4.18 5.86 -15.11
N ARG A 41 4.73 6.50 -16.16
CA ARG A 41 4.63 5.99 -17.54
C ARG A 41 5.30 4.63 -17.70
N ALA A 42 6.53 4.48 -17.17
CA ALA A 42 7.27 3.22 -17.25
C ALA A 42 6.56 2.07 -16.49
N ILE A 43 5.92 2.36 -15.35
CA ILE A 43 5.06 1.42 -14.62
C ILE A 43 3.87 1.01 -15.50
N GLY A 44 3.22 1.98 -16.15
CA GLY A 44 2.09 1.72 -17.05
C GLY A 44 2.47 0.81 -18.22
N GLU A 45 3.59 1.09 -18.88
CA GLU A 45 4.11 0.27 -19.98
C GLU A 45 4.48 -1.15 -19.53
N THR A 46 5.21 -1.26 -18.41
CA THR A 46 5.63 -2.55 -17.85
C THR A 46 4.44 -3.39 -17.38
N SER A 47 3.40 -2.75 -16.84
CA SER A 47 2.15 -3.43 -16.44
C SER A 47 1.40 -3.98 -17.64
N ARG A 48 1.33 -3.22 -18.74
CA ARG A 48 0.72 -3.69 -19.99
C ARG A 48 1.50 -4.86 -20.58
N ALA A 49 2.83 -4.78 -20.59
CA ALA A 49 3.70 -5.87 -21.05
C ALA A 49 3.52 -7.14 -20.20
N LEU A 50 3.41 -7.00 -18.87
CA LEU A 50 3.13 -8.12 -17.97
C LEU A 50 1.79 -8.79 -18.28
N ILE A 51 0.72 -8.00 -18.50
CA ILE A 51 -0.60 -8.54 -18.88
C ILE A 51 -0.52 -9.30 -20.21
N GLN A 52 0.22 -8.76 -21.19
CA GLN A 52 0.44 -9.45 -22.47
C GLN A 52 1.20 -10.77 -22.30
N ALA A 53 2.28 -10.77 -21.51
CA ALA A 53 3.06 -11.97 -21.22
C ALA A 53 2.23 -13.04 -20.50
N GLN A 54 1.37 -12.64 -19.56
CA GLN A 54 0.41 -13.52 -18.91
C GLN A 54 -0.67 -14.03 -19.87
N ALA A 55 -1.20 -13.18 -20.76
CA ALA A 55 -2.16 -13.61 -21.77
C ALA A 55 -1.56 -14.63 -22.74
N VAL A 56 -0.29 -14.47 -23.13
CA VAL A 56 0.45 -15.42 -23.95
C VAL A 56 0.66 -16.74 -23.20
N SER A 57 1.05 -16.71 -21.93
CA SER A 57 1.23 -17.92 -21.14
C SER A 57 -0.08 -18.71 -21.00
N VAL A 58 -1.17 -18.03 -20.65
CA VAL A 58 -2.51 -18.62 -20.55
C VAL A 58 -2.96 -19.19 -21.89
N ARG A 59 -2.82 -18.44 -22.98
CA ARG A 59 -3.18 -18.92 -24.33
C ARG A 59 -2.38 -20.17 -24.72
N SER A 60 -1.09 -20.23 -24.40
CA SER A 60 -0.24 -21.41 -24.67
C SER A 60 -0.61 -22.63 -23.82
N MET A 61 -1.19 -22.43 -22.63
CA MET A 61 -1.68 -23.51 -21.77
C MET A 61 -2.96 -24.14 -22.33
N PHE A 62 -3.84 -23.33 -22.93
CA PHE A 62 -5.13 -23.75 -23.49
C PHE A 62 -5.08 -24.16 -24.97
N SER A 63 -4.01 -23.87 -25.71
CA SER A 63 -3.83 -24.41 -27.06
C SER A 63 -3.56 -25.92 -26.96
N GLY A 64 -4.56 -26.74 -27.30
CA GLY A 64 -4.43 -28.18 -27.38
C GLY A 64 -3.59 -28.58 -28.60
N SER A 65 -2.45 -29.24 -28.36
CA SER A 65 -1.64 -29.88 -29.42
C SER A 65 -1.44 -31.36 -29.07
N SER A 66 -1.84 -32.26 -29.96
CA SER A 66 -1.76 -33.72 -29.77
C SER A 66 -0.38 -34.32 -30.03
N ASP A 67 0.60 -33.53 -30.49
CA ASP A 67 1.88 -34.03 -30.99
C ASP A 67 3.05 -33.84 -30.01
N PHE A 68 3.98 -34.80 -29.98
CA PHE A 68 5.20 -34.79 -29.17
C PHE A 68 6.02 -33.50 -29.33
N LEU A 69 6.13 -32.99 -30.57
CA LEU A 69 6.78 -31.70 -30.86
C LEU A 69 6.02 -30.50 -30.28
N GLY A 70 4.69 -30.59 -30.19
CA GLY A 70 3.84 -29.59 -29.53
C GLY A 70 4.09 -29.51 -28.02
N GLY A 71 4.38 -30.65 -27.38
CA GLY A 71 4.74 -30.70 -25.95
C GLY A 71 6.05 -29.96 -25.63
N ILE A 72 7.07 -30.08 -26.48
CA ILE A 72 8.36 -29.38 -26.30
C ILE A 72 8.21 -27.88 -26.57
N GLN A 73 7.54 -27.50 -27.66
CA GLN A 73 7.28 -26.08 -27.97
C GLN A 73 6.47 -25.40 -26.86
N LYS A 74 5.42 -26.06 -26.35
CA LYS A 74 4.63 -25.58 -25.22
C LYS A 74 5.48 -25.31 -23.99
N LYS A 75 6.39 -26.24 -23.65
CA LYS A 75 7.27 -26.10 -22.48
C LYS A 75 8.29 -24.95 -22.62
N VAL A 76 8.83 -24.73 -23.82
CA VAL A 76 9.75 -23.62 -24.11
C VAL A 76 9.02 -22.27 -24.05
N VAL A 77 7.83 -22.18 -24.64
CA VAL A 77 6.99 -20.97 -24.60
C VAL A 77 6.54 -20.67 -23.17
N GLU A 78 6.11 -21.69 -22.42
CA GLU A 78 5.72 -21.55 -21.03
C GLU A 78 6.89 -21.08 -20.15
N SER A 79 8.07 -21.67 -20.31
CA SER A 79 9.28 -21.26 -19.57
C SER A 79 9.68 -19.83 -19.90
N SER A 80 9.64 -19.44 -21.18
CA SER A 80 9.99 -18.10 -21.62
C SER A 80 8.99 -17.05 -21.14
N ALA A 81 7.69 -17.37 -21.20
CA ALA A 81 6.63 -16.50 -20.69
C ALA A 81 6.70 -16.36 -19.16
N ARG A 82 6.98 -17.43 -18.42
CA ARG A 82 7.18 -17.37 -16.96
C ARG A 82 8.38 -16.50 -16.57
N ASN A 83 9.51 -16.63 -17.28
CA ASN A 83 10.70 -15.79 -17.05
C ASN A 83 10.46 -14.32 -17.41
N SER A 84 9.71 -14.05 -18.48
CA SER A 84 9.30 -12.69 -18.85
C SER A 84 8.39 -12.08 -17.77
N VAL A 85 7.40 -12.83 -17.28
CA VAL A 85 6.51 -12.38 -16.20
C VAL A 85 7.30 -12.07 -14.93
N SER A 86 8.23 -12.94 -14.51
CA SER A 86 9.03 -12.69 -13.30
C SER A 86 9.96 -11.49 -13.43
N TRP A 87 10.55 -11.28 -14.61
CA TRP A 87 11.34 -10.08 -14.91
C TRP A 87 10.49 -8.81 -14.83
N HIS A 88 9.32 -8.79 -15.46
CA HIS A 88 8.39 -7.66 -15.41
C HIS A 88 7.88 -7.38 -13.99
N GLN A 89 7.59 -8.42 -13.20
CA GLN A 89 7.19 -8.28 -11.79
C GLN A 89 8.29 -7.64 -10.95
N SER A 90 9.52 -8.12 -11.09
CA SER A 90 10.68 -7.58 -10.35
C SER A 90 10.92 -6.13 -10.72
N ARG A 91 10.82 -5.80 -12.01
CA ARG A 91 10.98 -4.43 -12.51
C ARG A 91 9.87 -3.50 -12.00
N LEU A 92 8.62 -3.97 -11.94
CA LEU A 92 7.51 -3.20 -11.37
C LEU A 92 7.72 -2.92 -9.88
N GLN A 93 8.25 -3.89 -9.13
CA GLN A 93 8.55 -3.70 -7.71
C GLN A 93 9.62 -2.63 -7.52
N GLU A 94 10.71 -2.70 -8.29
CA GLU A 94 11.78 -1.69 -8.27
C GLU A 94 11.25 -0.28 -8.60
N MET A 95 10.48 -0.13 -9.68
CA MET A 95 9.91 1.17 -10.07
C MET A 95 8.89 1.69 -9.05
N THR A 96 8.15 0.80 -8.39
CA THR A 96 7.21 1.19 -7.32
C THR A 96 7.95 1.69 -6.08
N GLU A 97 9.08 1.06 -5.74
CA GLU A 97 9.97 1.50 -4.68
C GLU A 97 10.55 2.89 -5.00
N GLU A 98 11.06 3.09 -6.22
CA GLU A 98 11.59 4.37 -6.70
C GLU A 98 10.52 5.47 -6.66
N ARG A 99 9.31 5.18 -7.14
CA ARG A 99 8.16 6.09 -7.06
C ARG A 99 7.87 6.53 -5.63
N ARG A 100 7.89 5.59 -4.67
CA ARG A 100 7.66 5.91 -3.24
C ARG A 100 8.76 6.81 -2.70
N GLN A 101 10.02 6.57 -3.07
CA GLN A 101 11.14 7.40 -2.65
C GLN A 101 11.03 8.82 -3.21
N LEU A 102 10.74 8.97 -4.50
CA LEU A 102 10.54 10.27 -5.16
C LEU A 102 9.35 11.02 -4.56
N GLN A 103 8.23 10.33 -4.31
CA GLN A 103 7.06 10.93 -3.66
C GLN A 103 7.39 11.40 -2.25
N ASN A 104 8.17 10.63 -1.48
CA ASN A 104 8.60 11.03 -0.13
C ASN A 104 9.51 12.26 -0.17
N GLN A 105 10.41 12.36 -1.16
CA GLN A 105 11.25 13.54 -1.36
C GLN A 105 10.41 14.77 -1.71
N LEU A 106 9.43 14.60 -2.60
CA LEU A 106 8.49 15.66 -2.98
C LEU A 106 7.61 16.09 -1.80
N ASP A 107 7.08 15.15 -1.02
CA ASP A 107 6.28 15.42 0.16
C ASP A 107 7.08 16.17 1.24
N ARG A 108 8.38 15.85 1.39
CA ARG A 108 9.31 16.56 2.29
C ARG A 108 9.53 18.01 1.83
N LEU A 109 9.71 18.24 0.53
CA LEU A 109 9.92 19.57 -0.03
C LEU A 109 8.65 20.43 -0.02
N THR A 110 7.48 19.81 -0.18
CA THR A 110 6.17 20.50 -0.18
C THR A 110 5.52 20.62 1.19
N GLY A 111 6.11 20.02 2.23
CA GLY A 111 5.55 20.02 3.60
C GLY A 111 4.28 19.16 3.76
N GLN A 112 3.85 18.43 2.73
CA GLN A 112 2.63 17.61 2.75
C GLN A 112 2.74 16.29 3.53
N VAL A 113 3.90 16.00 4.13
CA VAL A 113 4.12 14.78 4.92
C VAL A 113 3.13 14.66 6.11
N TRP A 114 2.81 15.78 6.75
CA TRP A 114 1.92 15.84 7.91
C TRP A 114 0.44 15.58 7.59
N PRO A 115 -0.20 16.25 6.61
CA PRO A 115 -1.61 16.01 6.30
C PRO A 115 -1.89 14.56 5.87
N LYS A 116 -0.96 13.93 5.12
CA LYS A 116 -1.10 12.51 4.73
C LYS A 116 -1.06 11.57 5.94
N ARG A 117 -0.17 11.82 6.90
CA ARG A 117 -0.03 11.01 8.12
C ARG A 117 -1.25 11.18 9.03
N LEU A 118 -1.75 12.41 9.17
CA LEU A 118 -2.94 12.71 9.95
C LEU A 118 -4.20 12.06 9.37
N ARG A 119 -4.39 12.10 8.05
CA ARG A 119 -5.52 11.44 7.38
C ARG A 119 -5.51 9.93 7.62
N ARG A 120 -4.34 9.29 7.54
CA ARG A 120 -4.20 7.86 7.83
C ARG A 120 -4.54 7.56 9.29
N TRP A 121 -4.08 8.38 10.23
CA TRP A 121 -4.39 8.22 11.65
C TRP A 121 -5.90 8.39 11.92
N LEU A 122 -6.54 9.38 11.32
CA LEU A 122 -8.00 9.59 11.40
C LEU A 122 -8.79 8.39 10.84
N LEU A 123 -8.35 7.80 9.73
CA LEU A 123 -8.98 6.59 9.19
C LEU A 123 -8.89 5.42 10.17
N TRP A 124 -7.72 5.18 10.77
CA TRP A 124 -7.57 4.13 11.77
C TRP A 124 -8.41 4.40 13.03
N ALA A 125 -8.44 5.65 13.50
CA ALA A 125 -9.28 6.05 14.61
C ALA A 125 -10.77 5.83 14.31
N GLY A 126 -11.22 6.18 13.09
CA GLY A 126 -12.60 5.97 12.65
C GLY A 126 -13.00 4.49 12.58
N ILE A 127 -12.13 3.64 12.03
CA ILE A 127 -12.35 2.18 12.00
C ILE A 127 -12.41 1.62 13.43
N GLY A 128 -11.50 2.05 14.31
CA GLY A 128 -11.52 1.66 15.72
C GLY A 128 -12.83 2.05 16.41
N ALA A 129 -13.31 3.27 16.20
CA ALA A 129 -14.59 3.73 16.73
C ALA A 129 -15.77 2.88 16.22
N ALA A 130 -15.81 2.56 14.92
CA ALA A 130 -16.84 1.72 14.34
C ALA A 130 -16.88 0.31 14.97
N ILE A 131 -15.70 -0.29 15.21
CA ILE A 131 -15.58 -1.59 15.89
C ILE A 131 -16.12 -1.52 17.32
N ILE A 132 -15.80 -0.46 18.06
CA ILE A 132 -16.29 -0.27 19.44
C ILE A 132 -17.82 -0.14 19.47
N VAL A 133 -18.39 0.65 18.55
CA VAL A 133 -19.85 0.81 18.43
C VAL A 133 -20.51 -0.52 18.08
N ALA A 134 -20.00 -1.23 17.06
CA ALA A 134 -20.53 -2.54 16.67
C ALA A 134 -20.47 -3.55 17.82
N SER A 135 -19.35 -3.57 18.56
CA SER A 135 -19.18 -4.44 19.73
C SER A 135 -20.18 -4.12 20.82
N THR A 136 -20.41 -2.83 21.11
CA THR A 136 -21.40 -2.38 22.09
C THR A 136 -22.82 -2.82 21.70
N VAL A 137 -23.21 -2.58 20.44
CA VAL A 137 -24.53 -2.99 19.93
C VAL A 137 -24.71 -4.51 20.00
N PHE A 138 -23.67 -5.27 19.65
CA PHE A 138 -23.69 -6.72 19.75
C PHE A 138 -23.90 -7.19 21.18
N VAL A 139 -23.15 -6.64 22.15
CA VAL A 139 -23.30 -6.98 23.58
C VAL A 139 -24.71 -6.64 24.07
N MET A 140 -25.23 -5.45 23.75
CA MET A 140 -26.60 -5.06 24.10
C MET A 140 -27.64 -6.01 23.50
N GLY A 141 -27.45 -6.43 22.24
CA GLY A 141 -28.32 -7.41 21.57
C GLY A 141 -28.33 -8.76 22.28
N VAL A 142 -27.16 -9.26 22.69
CA VAL A 142 -27.04 -10.51 23.45
C VAL A 142 -27.77 -10.42 24.79
N PHE A 143 -27.57 -9.35 25.56
CA PHE A 143 -28.28 -9.15 26.82
C PHE A 143 -29.80 -9.08 26.64
N THR A 144 -30.26 -8.40 25.60
CA THR A 144 -31.69 -8.31 25.26
C THR A 144 -32.26 -9.68 24.94
N ALA A 145 -31.55 -10.49 24.15
CA ALA A 145 -31.98 -11.85 23.81
C ALA A 145 -32.07 -12.76 25.05
N ILE A 146 -31.07 -12.69 25.94
CA ILE A 146 -31.07 -13.45 27.21
C ILE A 146 -32.26 -13.02 28.08
N TYR A 147 -32.55 -11.73 28.16
CA TYR A 147 -33.64 -11.20 28.97
C TYR A 147 -35.03 -11.55 28.42
N LEU A 148 -35.18 -11.67 27.10
CA LEU A 148 -36.44 -12.11 26.48
C LEU A 148 -36.66 -13.63 26.56
N LEU A 149 -35.61 -14.43 26.80
CA LEU A 149 -35.69 -15.89 26.81
C LEU A 149 -36.76 -16.44 27.77
N PRO A 150 -36.90 -15.95 29.02
CA PRO A 150 -37.97 -16.40 29.93
C PRO A 150 -39.37 -16.11 29.39
N ILE A 151 -39.55 -14.98 28.71
CA ILE A 151 -40.84 -14.58 28.12
C ILE A 151 -41.20 -15.50 26.96
N TRP A 152 -40.24 -15.78 26.07
CA TRP A 152 -40.45 -16.77 25.00
C TRP A 152 -40.68 -18.17 25.56
N GLY A 153 -39.97 -18.54 26.63
CA GLY A 153 -40.12 -19.82 27.31
C GLY A 153 -41.51 -20.01 27.90
N THR A 154 -42.03 -19.03 28.64
CA THR A 154 -43.38 -19.10 29.20
C THR A 154 -44.45 -19.09 28.12
N LEU A 155 -44.28 -18.28 27.06
CA LEU A 155 -45.21 -18.24 25.94
C LEU A 155 -45.28 -19.58 25.19
N LEU A 156 -44.13 -20.20 24.91
CA LEU A 156 -44.09 -21.55 24.30
C LEU A 156 -44.71 -22.60 25.20
N LEU A 157 -44.48 -22.52 26.52
CA LEU A 157 -45.04 -23.46 27.49
C LEU A 157 -46.58 -23.36 27.54
N VAL A 158 -47.13 -22.14 27.55
CA VAL A 158 -48.58 -21.91 27.49
C VAL A 158 -49.19 -22.42 26.19
N LEU A 159 -48.56 -22.14 25.05
CA LEU A 159 -49.02 -22.65 23.75
C LEU A 159 -48.99 -24.18 23.70
N PHE A 160 -47.95 -24.81 24.24
CA PHE A 160 -47.82 -26.26 24.30
C PHE A 160 -48.91 -26.90 25.16
N LEU A 161 -49.17 -26.35 26.36
CA LEU A 161 -50.26 -26.83 27.22
C LEU A 161 -51.64 -26.63 26.56
N SER A 162 -51.88 -25.47 25.93
CA SER A 162 -53.15 -25.18 25.26
C SER A 162 -53.45 -26.09 24.07
N GLN A 163 -52.43 -26.58 23.36
CA GLN A 163 -52.61 -27.59 22.31
C GLN A 163 -52.82 -29.00 22.85
N ARG A 164 -52.32 -29.31 24.05
CA ARG A 164 -52.53 -30.62 24.68
C ARG A 164 -53.95 -30.82 25.20
N GLU A 165 -54.63 -29.72 25.55
CA GLU A 165 -56.02 -29.74 26.03
C GLU A 165 -57.07 -29.65 24.92
N ARG A 166 -56.66 -29.45 23.65
CA ARG A 166 -57.53 -29.60 22.47
C ARG A 166 -57.36 -30.98 21.86
#